data_AF-A0A1A3HB66-F1
#
_entry.id   AF-A0A1A3HB66-F1
#
_cell.length_a   1.000
_cell.length_b   1.000
_cell.length_c   1.000
_cell.angle_alpha   90.00
_cell.angle_beta   90.00
_cell.angle_gamma   90.00
#
_symmetry.space_group_name_H-M   'P 1'
#
loop_
_entity.id
_entity.type
_entity.pdbx_description
1 polymer ?
#
loop_
_entity_poly.entity_id
_entity_poly.type
_entity_poly.pdbx_seq_one_letter_code
_entity_poly.pdbx_strand_id
1 'polypeptide(L)'
;MIGLLKRVWIQLLIVVVVAAGGFVVYRMHGIFGSGTEITRPGAGLAEDAEPFNPKVVKYEVFGTEGAVATINYLDLDAQPRKVKDAPLPWSITLTTTAPSASANVVAQGDADTIGCRIIVNGVVKDENAVVRVNAQTFCLVKSA
;
A
#
# COMPACT_ATOMS: atom_id res chain seq x y z
N MET A 1 4.81 -59.66 -52.95
CA MET A 1 4.55 -59.22 -51.55
C MET A 1 5.40 -58.03 -51.08
N ILE A 2 6.53 -57.69 -51.72
CA ILE A 2 7.44 -56.60 -51.26
C ILE A 2 6.94 -55.18 -51.61
N GLY A 3 6.16 -55.03 -52.70
CA GLY A 3 5.65 -53.72 -53.15
C GLY A 3 4.56 -53.11 -52.27
N LEU A 4 3.69 -53.93 -51.67
CA LEU A 4 2.66 -53.46 -50.74
C LEU A 4 3.29 -52.96 -49.42
N LEU A 5 4.35 -53.65 -48.97
CA LEU A 5 5.11 -53.30 -47.78
C LEU A 5 5.77 -51.91 -47.91
N LYS A 6 6.31 -51.57 -49.08
CA LYS A 6 6.86 -50.22 -49.36
C LYS A 6 5.80 -49.11 -49.39
N ARG A 7 4.56 -49.42 -49.79
CA ARG A 7 3.49 -48.42 -49.91
C ARG A 7 2.75 -48.15 -48.61
N VAL A 8 2.64 -49.17 -47.74
CA VAL A 8 1.88 -49.11 -46.48
C VAL A 8 2.76 -48.72 -45.28
N TRP A 9 4.09 -48.82 -45.39
CA TRP A 9 5.00 -48.53 -44.29
C TRP A 9 4.87 -47.09 -43.76
N ILE A 10 4.68 -46.10 -44.64
CA ILE A 10 4.45 -44.72 -44.23
C ILE A 10 3.14 -44.57 -43.43
N GLN A 11 2.07 -45.26 -43.84
CA GLN A 11 0.79 -45.19 -43.12
C GLN A 11 0.88 -45.89 -41.75
N LEU A 12 1.57 -47.04 -41.67
CA LEU A 12 1.86 -47.70 -40.40
C LEU A 12 2.70 -46.81 -39.48
N LEU A 13 3.73 -46.13 -40.00
CA LEU A 13 4.52 -45.18 -39.24
C LEU A 13 3.67 -44.02 -38.70
N ILE A 14 2.78 -43.46 -39.51
CA ILE A 14 1.86 -42.40 -39.08
C ILE A 14 0.99 -42.89 -37.93
N VAL A 15 0.39 -44.07 -38.04
CA VAL A 15 -0.44 -44.65 -36.96
C VAL A 15 0.36 -44.84 -35.68
N VAL A 16 1.58 -45.35 -35.77
CA VAL A 16 2.48 -45.53 -34.62
C VAL A 16 2.82 -44.19 -33.96
N VAL A 17 3.15 -43.17 -34.74
CA VAL A 17 3.48 -41.83 -34.23
C VAL A 17 2.27 -41.18 -33.55
N VAL A 18 1.09 -41.27 -34.16
CA VAL A 18 -0.15 -40.73 -33.58
C VAL A 18 -0.51 -41.45 -32.27
N ALA A 19 -0.41 -42.78 -32.24
CA ALA A 19 -0.67 -43.56 -31.03
C ALA A 19 0.31 -43.22 -29.91
N ALA A 20 1.60 -43.10 -30.22
CA ALA A 20 2.63 -42.72 -29.25
C ALA A 20 2.41 -41.29 -28.72
N GLY A 21 2.15 -40.32 -29.59
CA GLY A 21 1.86 -38.94 -29.20
C GLY A 21 0.60 -38.82 -28.34
N GLY A 22 -0.48 -39.48 -28.76
CA GLY A 22 -1.72 -39.54 -27.98
C GLY A 22 -1.53 -40.18 -26.61
N PHE A 23 -0.75 -41.26 -26.52
CA PHE A 23 -0.43 -41.91 -25.25
C PHE A 23 0.37 -41.00 -24.29
N VAL A 24 1.35 -40.27 -24.82
CA VAL A 24 2.12 -39.29 -24.03
C VAL A 24 1.21 -38.17 -23.52
N VAL A 25 0.39 -37.58 -24.38
CA VAL A 25 -0.57 -36.52 -23.99
C VAL A 25 -1.57 -37.02 -22.95
N TYR A 26 -2.09 -38.24 -23.12
CA TYR A 26 -2.99 -38.88 -22.16
C TYR A 26 -2.32 -39.08 -20.79
N ARG A 27 -1.07 -39.57 -20.77
CA ARG A 27 -0.30 -39.72 -19.53
C ARG A 27 0.03 -38.39 -18.88
N MET A 28 0.38 -37.36 -19.66
CA MET A 28 0.65 -36.02 -19.14
C MET A 28 -0.61 -35.35 -18.58
N HIS A 29 -1.77 -35.50 -19.22
CA HIS A 29 -3.05 -35.02 -18.67
C HIS A 29 -3.41 -35.68 -17.33
N GLY A 30 -2.98 -36.92 -17.10
CA GLY A 30 -3.14 -37.60 -15.82
C GLY A 30 -2.15 -37.15 -14.73
N ILE A 31 -1.00 -36.58 -15.10
CA ILE A 31 0.04 -36.10 -14.17
C ILE A 31 -0.16 -34.62 -13.81
N PHE A 32 -0.69 -33.80 -14.73
CA PHE A 32 -0.88 -32.35 -14.55
C PHE A 32 -2.30 -31.94 -14.11
N GLY A 33 -2.95 -32.72 -13.24
CA GLY A 33 -4.08 -32.22 -12.45
C GLY A 33 -5.40 -32.01 -13.21
N SER A 34 -5.91 -33.04 -13.88
CA SER A 34 -7.26 -33.01 -14.51
C SER A 34 -8.42 -33.32 -13.54
N GLY A 35 -8.21 -33.18 -12.23
CA GLY A 35 -9.17 -33.66 -11.22
C GLY A 35 -9.74 -32.63 -10.25
N THR A 36 -8.92 -31.86 -9.53
CA THR A 36 -9.42 -31.26 -8.27
C THR A 36 -8.74 -29.98 -7.79
N GLU A 37 -7.83 -29.36 -8.55
CA GLU A 37 -7.16 -28.14 -8.09
C GLU A 37 -7.13 -27.06 -9.19
N ILE A 38 -8.31 -26.51 -9.48
CA ILE A 38 -8.43 -25.17 -10.13
C ILE A 38 -8.12 -24.03 -9.15
N THR A 39 -7.99 -24.34 -7.86
CA THR A 39 -7.60 -23.41 -6.80
C THR A 39 -6.57 -24.09 -5.91
N ARG A 40 -5.31 -23.70 -6.03
CA ARG A 40 -4.28 -23.98 -5.02
C ARG A 40 -4.20 -22.76 -4.11
N PRO A 41 -4.41 -22.88 -2.79
CA PRO A 41 -4.09 -21.78 -1.87
C PRO A 41 -2.61 -21.41 -2.09
N GLY A 42 -2.33 -20.18 -2.51
CA GLY A 42 -0.97 -19.71 -2.82
C GLY A 42 -0.49 -19.80 -4.29
N ALA A 43 -1.34 -20.16 -5.26
CA ALA A 43 -1.00 -20.04 -6.69
C ALA A 43 -1.33 -18.64 -7.27
N GLY A 44 -0.78 -17.60 -6.66
CA GLY A 44 -0.19 -16.43 -7.34
C GLY A 44 -0.97 -15.71 -8.45
N LEU A 45 -2.31 -15.74 -8.48
CA LEU A 45 -3.12 -14.86 -9.32
C LEU A 45 -4.21 -14.24 -8.43
N ALA A 46 -3.90 -13.05 -7.93
CA ALA A 46 -4.79 -12.22 -7.11
C ALA A 46 -5.27 -12.87 -5.80
N GLU A 47 -4.32 -13.34 -4.96
CA GLU A 47 -4.53 -13.04 -3.54
C GLU A 47 -4.59 -11.52 -3.48
N ASP A 48 -5.78 -10.98 -3.22
CA ASP A 48 -5.98 -9.60 -2.79
C ASP A 48 -4.78 -9.24 -1.92
N ALA A 49 -3.92 -8.34 -2.40
CA ALA A 49 -2.94 -7.72 -1.53
C ALA A 49 -3.72 -7.31 -0.28
N GLU A 50 -3.27 -7.78 0.91
CA GLU A 50 -3.97 -7.51 2.17
C GLU A 50 -4.54 -6.08 2.10
N PRO A 51 -5.86 -5.89 2.33
CA PRO A 51 -6.51 -4.60 2.09
C PRO A 51 -5.61 -3.51 2.63
N PHE A 52 -5.11 -2.65 1.74
CA PHE A 52 -4.01 -1.74 2.07
C PHE A 52 -4.47 -0.91 3.26
N ASN A 53 -4.02 -1.28 4.46
CA ASN A 53 -4.59 -0.73 5.67
C ASN A 53 -4.37 0.78 5.61
N PRO A 54 -5.44 1.59 5.57
CA PRO A 54 -5.29 3.00 5.34
C PRO A 54 -4.42 3.56 6.46
N LYS A 55 -3.32 4.19 6.08
CA LYS A 55 -2.41 4.82 7.01
C LYS A 55 -3.10 6.01 7.62
N VAL A 56 -3.10 6.07 8.95
CA VAL A 56 -3.77 7.12 9.72
C VAL A 56 -2.71 8.06 10.26
N VAL A 57 -2.79 9.34 9.87
CA VAL A 57 -1.91 10.41 10.34
C VAL A 57 -2.76 11.40 11.11
N LYS A 58 -2.43 11.63 12.37
CA LYS A 58 -3.07 12.64 13.22
C LYS A 58 -2.08 13.76 13.50
N TYR A 59 -2.46 14.98 13.13
CA TYR A 59 -1.78 16.20 13.54
C TYR A 59 -2.42 16.72 14.81
N GLU A 60 -1.59 17.10 15.78
CA GLU A 60 -2.01 17.78 17.00
C GLU A 60 -1.14 19.01 17.21
N VAL A 61 -1.77 20.12 17.57
CA VAL A 61 -1.10 21.35 17.97
C VAL A 61 -1.68 21.74 19.32
N PHE A 62 -0.80 21.92 20.29
CA PHE A 62 -1.17 22.23 21.67
C PHE A 62 -0.44 23.48 22.15
N GLY A 63 -1.01 24.14 23.14
CA GLY A 63 -0.48 25.38 23.71
C GLY A 63 -1.34 25.80 24.89
N THR A 64 -1.15 27.04 25.35
CA THR A 64 -1.99 27.62 26.43
C THR A 64 -3.47 27.56 26.04
N GLU A 65 -4.34 27.13 26.97
CA GLU A 65 -5.79 27.05 26.72
C GLU A 65 -6.35 28.43 26.32
N GLY A 66 -7.18 28.44 25.28
CA GLY A 66 -7.80 29.66 24.77
C GLY A 66 -6.89 30.50 23.85
N ALA A 67 -5.63 30.11 23.66
CA ALA A 67 -4.78 30.75 22.66
C ALA A 67 -5.21 30.38 21.24
N VAL A 68 -4.88 31.26 20.30
CA VAL A 68 -5.12 31.03 18.87
C VAL A 68 -3.79 30.91 18.12
N ALA A 69 -3.78 30.06 17.10
CA ALA A 69 -2.63 29.90 16.22
C ALA A 69 -3.05 29.81 14.75
N THR A 70 -2.19 30.33 13.88
CA THR A 70 -2.24 30.00 12.46
C THR A 70 -1.48 28.70 12.24
N ILE A 71 -2.19 27.70 11.72
CA ILE A 71 -1.67 26.35 11.48
C ILE A 71 -1.57 26.15 9.97
N ASN A 72 -0.36 25.81 9.50
CA ASN A 72 -0.13 25.38 8.13
C ASN A 72 0.29 23.93 8.16
N TYR A 73 -0.45 23.05 7.50
CA TYR A 73 -0.13 21.63 7.45
C TYR A 73 -0.19 21.12 6.02
N LEU A 74 0.50 20.02 5.78
CA LEU A 74 0.46 19.31 4.51
C LEU A 74 -0.59 18.20 4.59
N ASP A 75 -1.53 18.20 3.64
CA ASP A 75 -2.44 17.07 3.45
C ASP A 75 -1.66 15.84 2.94
N LEU A 76 -2.28 14.65 2.98
CA LEU A 76 -1.62 13.40 2.57
C LEU A 76 -1.31 13.34 1.07
N ASP A 77 -1.94 14.21 0.27
CA ASP A 77 -1.64 14.44 -1.15
C ASP A 77 -0.57 15.54 -1.38
N ALA A 78 0.20 15.88 -0.35
CA ALA A 78 1.21 16.94 -0.38
C ALA A 78 0.64 18.36 -0.71
N GLN A 79 -0.64 18.59 -0.45
CA GLN A 79 -1.27 19.90 -0.65
C GLN A 79 -1.18 20.77 0.61
N PRO A 80 -0.71 22.02 0.52
CA PRO A 80 -0.67 22.90 1.67
C PRO A 80 -2.09 23.33 2.07
N ARG A 81 -2.40 23.17 3.36
CA ARG A 81 -3.63 23.63 4.00
C ARG A 81 -3.28 24.68 5.05
N LYS A 82 -4.13 25.70 5.15
CA LYS A 82 -3.97 26.78 6.12
C LYS A 82 -5.25 26.98 6.90
N VAL A 83 -5.11 26.96 8.23
CA VAL A 83 -6.16 27.29 9.18
C VAL A 83 -5.70 28.55 9.91
N LYS A 84 -6.50 29.62 9.82
CA LYS A 84 -6.25 30.87 10.55
C LYS A 84 -7.02 30.85 11.87
N ASP A 85 -6.44 31.46 12.89
CA ASP A 85 -7.07 31.69 14.19
C ASP A 85 -7.67 30.43 14.82
N ALA A 86 -6.98 29.29 14.69
CA ALA A 86 -7.42 28.02 15.24
C ALA A 86 -7.27 28.05 16.77
N PRO A 87 -8.34 27.77 17.54
CA PRO A 87 -8.23 27.67 18.99
C PRO A 87 -7.40 26.45 19.37
N LEU A 88 -6.52 26.61 20.35
CA LEU A 88 -5.70 25.54 20.90
C LEU A 88 -6.38 24.89 22.12
N PRO A 89 -6.28 23.55 22.28
CA PRO A 89 -5.60 22.60 21.39
C PRO A 89 -6.39 22.28 20.11
N TRP A 90 -5.67 22.09 19.00
CA TRP A 90 -6.23 21.75 17.70
C TRP A 90 -5.75 20.36 17.25
N SER A 91 -6.61 19.60 16.58
CA SER A 91 -6.20 18.33 15.97
C SER A 91 -7.00 18.00 14.71
N ILE A 92 -6.39 17.24 13.80
CA ILE A 92 -7.05 16.65 12.62
C ILE A 92 -6.50 15.24 12.38
N THR A 93 -7.36 14.35 11.90
CA THR A 93 -6.99 12.99 11.50
C THR A 93 -7.21 12.83 10.01
N LEU A 94 -6.18 12.40 9.30
CA LEU A 94 -6.18 12.15 7.86
C LEU A 94 -5.87 10.68 7.61
N THR A 95 -6.46 10.11 6.56
CA THR A 95 -6.28 8.71 6.18
C THR A 95 -5.93 8.58 4.71
N THR A 96 -4.92 7.77 4.37
CA THR A 96 -4.52 7.53 2.97
C THR A 96 -4.23 6.06 2.72
N THR A 97 -4.47 5.61 1.50
CA THR A 97 -4.06 4.28 1.02
C THR A 97 -2.71 4.34 0.29
N ALA A 98 -2.08 5.52 0.19
CA ALA A 98 -0.75 5.64 -0.39
C ALA A 98 0.30 4.91 0.48
N PRO A 99 1.31 4.25 -0.14
CA PRO A 99 2.33 3.50 0.59
C PRO A 99 3.24 4.38 1.45
N SER A 100 3.39 5.65 1.07
CA SER A 100 4.15 6.66 1.80
C SER A 100 3.42 7.99 1.71
N ALA A 101 3.40 8.72 2.82
CA ALA A 101 2.94 10.09 2.88
C ALA A 101 3.93 10.93 3.70
N SER A 102 4.19 12.16 3.25
CA SER A 102 4.93 13.13 4.04
C SER A 102 3.95 13.89 4.93
N ALA A 103 4.31 14.03 6.20
CA ALA A 103 3.48 14.76 7.16
C ALA A 103 4.25 15.94 7.71
N ASN A 104 3.72 17.15 7.57
CA ASN A 104 4.35 18.37 8.04
C ASN A 104 3.30 19.30 8.61
N VAL A 105 3.54 19.82 9.81
CA VAL A 105 2.71 20.85 10.44
C VAL A 105 3.59 21.93 11.03
N VAL A 106 3.20 23.17 10.79
CA VAL A 106 3.80 24.38 11.35
C VAL A 106 2.69 25.15 12.05
N ALA A 107 2.92 25.50 13.30
CA ALA A 107 1.99 26.32 14.09
C ALA A 107 2.71 27.57 14.59
N GLN A 108 2.06 28.72 14.42
CA GLN A 108 2.53 30.01 14.90
C GLN A 108 1.37 30.75 15.55
N GLY A 109 1.58 31.28 16.75
CA GLY A 109 0.58 32.05 17.46
C GLY A 109 1.19 32.89 18.57
N ASP A 110 0.36 33.66 19.24
CA ASP A 110 0.79 34.62 20.27
C ASP A 110 0.96 33.98 21.65
N ALA A 111 0.80 32.65 21.75
CA ALA A 111 0.99 31.93 23.01
C ALA A 111 2.48 31.84 23.39
N ASP A 112 2.75 31.91 24.69
CA ASP A 112 4.10 31.76 25.24
C ASP A 112 4.68 30.35 25.03
N THR A 113 3.81 29.35 24.86
CA THR A 113 4.18 27.96 24.60
C THR A 113 3.28 27.38 23.53
N ILE A 114 3.90 26.87 22.45
CA ILE A 114 3.21 26.13 21.39
C ILE A 114 4.01 24.87 21.08
N GLY A 115 3.32 23.74 21.03
CA GLY A 115 3.85 22.46 20.60
C GLY A 115 3.05 21.85 19.47
N CYS A 116 3.69 20.93 18.76
CA CYS A 116 3.09 20.12 17.73
C CYS A 116 3.44 18.65 17.98
N ARG A 117 2.58 17.77 17.49
CA ARG A 117 2.77 16.32 17.53
C ARG A 117 2.16 15.67 16.29
N ILE A 118 2.91 14.75 15.70
CA ILE A 118 2.46 13.93 14.57
C ILE A 118 2.39 12.48 15.04
N ILE A 119 1.20 11.90 14.94
CA ILE A 119 0.94 10.51 15.32
C ILE A 119 0.61 9.73 14.04
N VAL A 120 1.37 8.67 13.78
CA VAL A 120 1.15 7.78 12.64
C VAL A 120 0.79 6.41 13.16
N ASN A 121 -0.38 5.90 12.79
CA ASN A 121 -0.90 4.61 13.24
C ASN A 121 -0.85 4.45 14.78
N GLY A 122 -1.22 5.50 15.51
CA GLY A 122 -1.23 5.54 16.98
C GLY A 122 0.14 5.73 17.64
N VAL A 123 1.24 5.81 16.87
CA VAL A 123 2.59 6.03 17.39
C VAL A 123 3.04 7.46 17.14
N VAL A 124 3.49 8.15 18.18
CA VAL A 124 4.12 9.48 18.05
C VAL A 124 5.41 9.33 17.24
N LYS A 125 5.47 10.00 16.09
CA LYS A 125 6.64 9.98 15.20
C LYS A 125 7.52 11.21 15.35
N ASP A 126 6.89 12.34 15.64
CA ASP A 126 7.58 13.59 15.90
C ASP A 126 6.76 14.44 16.87
N GLU A 127 7.46 15.11 17.78
CA GLU A 127 6.87 15.99 18.79
C GLU A 127 7.89 17.08 19.11
N ASN A 128 7.43 18.33 19.09
CA ASN A 128 8.28 19.48 19.37
C ASN A 128 7.48 20.56 20.08
N ALA A 129 8.08 21.22 21.07
CA ALA A 129 7.49 22.31 21.82
C ALA A 129 8.49 23.45 21.99
N VAL A 130 8.01 24.67 21.78
CA VAL A 130 8.81 25.89 21.89
C VAL A 130 8.16 26.82 22.89
N VAL A 131 9.00 27.39 23.77
CA VAL A 131 8.61 28.40 24.76
C VAL A 131 9.26 29.73 24.39
N ARG A 132 8.50 30.63 23.76
CA ARG A 132 8.94 31.98 23.35
C ARG A 132 7.72 32.90 23.18
N VAL A 133 7.95 34.20 23.27
CA VAL A 133 6.97 35.22 22.83
C VAL A 133 6.73 35.05 21.33
N ASN A 134 5.47 34.97 20.91
CA ASN A 134 5.06 34.64 19.54
C ASN A 134 5.67 33.31 19.07
N ALA A 135 5.43 32.24 19.83
CA ALA A 135 6.02 30.94 19.55
C ALA A 135 5.66 30.43 18.15
N GLN A 136 6.66 29.86 17.48
CA GLN A 136 6.50 29.09 16.26
C GLN A 136 7.15 27.73 16.45
N THR A 137 6.42 26.66 16.14
CA THR A 137 6.90 25.29 16.16
C THR A 137 6.63 24.59 14.84
N PHE A 138 7.38 23.53 14.55
CA PHE A 138 7.15 22.67 13.40
C PHE A 138 7.44 21.21 13.75
N CYS A 139 6.70 20.30 13.12
CA CYS A 139 6.90 18.88 13.20
C CYS A 139 6.89 18.30 11.79
N LEU A 140 7.78 17.35 11.50
CA LEU A 140 7.99 16.79 10.18
C LEU A 140 8.29 15.29 10.24
N VAL A 141 7.46 14.51 9.55
CA VAL A 141 7.71 13.10 9.24
C VAL A 141 7.94 12.97 7.73
N LYS A 142 9.14 12.55 7.35
CA LYS A 142 9.55 12.42 5.93
C LYS A 142 8.82 11.30 5.19
N SER A 143 8.58 10.18 5.89
CA SER A 143 7.83 9.05 5.38
C SER A 143 7.06 8.45 6.54
N ALA A 144 5.77 8.78 6.60
CA ALA A 144 4.82 8.14 7.49
C ALA A 144 4.52 6.75 6.97
#